data_AF-A0A8C2UZX6-F1
#
_entry.id   AF-A0A8C2UZX6-F1
#
_cell.length_a   1.000
_cell.length_b   1.000
_cell.length_c   1.000
_cell.angle_alpha   90.00
_cell.angle_beta   90.00
_cell.angle_gamma   90.00
#
_symmetry.space_group_name_H-M   'P 1'
#
loop_
_entity.id
_entity.type
_entity.pdbx_description
1 polymer ?
#
loop_
_entity_poly.entity_id
_entity_poly.type
_entity_poly.pdbx_seq_one_letter_code
_entity_poly.pdbx_strand_id
1 'polypeptide(L)'
;MESSGVLNIFMLFILFVNVQETVLRYSSGKCPRIREQCEFKERDLCAKNSQCQDNKKCCVFSCGRKCLDLQEDVCSLPKETGLCMAAFRRWWYNKENNTCDIFIYGGCQGNNNNFQTKSICQSFCKRKDLFSQG
;
A
#
# COMPACT_ATOMS: atom_id res chain seq x y z
N MET A 1 41.19 -26.58 30.75
CA MET A 1 41.06 -26.56 29.28
C MET A 1 39.72 -25.93 28.98
N GLU A 2 39.80 -24.67 28.57
CA GLU A 2 38.67 -23.78 28.39
C GLU A 2 37.86 -24.09 27.11
N SER A 3 36.59 -23.74 27.21
CA SER A 3 35.59 -23.50 26.17
C SER A 3 36.13 -23.24 24.76
N SER A 4 35.61 -23.95 23.75
CA SER A 4 35.45 -23.45 22.37
C SER A 4 34.64 -24.44 21.51
N GLY A 5 33.38 -24.70 21.91
CA GLY A 5 32.45 -25.54 21.14
C GLY A 5 31.14 -24.84 20.76
N VAL A 6 31.01 -23.55 21.05
CA VAL A 6 29.73 -22.82 20.94
C VAL A 6 29.68 -21.81 19.79
N LEU A 7 30.79 -21.60 19.06
CA LEU A 7 30.86 -20.54 18.04
C LEU A 7 30.17 -20.87 16.70
N ASN A 8 29.92 -22.15 16.39
CA ASN A 8 29.34 -22.54 15.09
C ASN A 8 27.82 -22.78 15.11
N ILE A 9 27.19 -22.83 16.27
CA ILE A 9 25.73 -22.91 16.36
C ILE A 9 25.12 -21.50 16.32
N PHE A 10 25.78 -20.50 16.91
CA PHE A 10 25.33 -19.10 16.84
C PHE A 10 25.35 -18.51 15.43
N MET A 11 26.26 -18.95 14.55
CA MET A 11 26.31 -18.49 13.15
C MET A 11 25.19 -19.05 12.28
N LEU A 12 24.61 -20.21 12.62
CA LEU A 12 23.41 -20.72 11.94
C LEU A 12 22.16 -19.98 12.40
N PHE A 13 22.08 -19.52 13.65
CA PHE A 13 20.98 -18.69 14.13
C PHE A 13 20.93 -17.28 13.51
N ILE A 14 22.04 -16.76 12.97
CA ILE A 14 22.08 -15.49 12.21
C ILE A 14 21.49 -15.64 10.80
N LEU A 15 21.46 -16.84 10.22
CA LEU A 15 20.76 -17.12 8.95
C LEU A 15 19.26 -17.38 9.13
N PHE A 16 18.86 -17.75 10.35
CA PHE A 16 17.45 -17.83 10.78
C PHE A 16 17.04 -16.62 11.61
N VAL A 17 17.60 -15.43 11.33
CA VAL A 17 16.89 -14.20 11.69
C VAL A 17 15.56 -14.31 10.98
N ASN A 18 14.53 -14.60 11.78
CA ASN A 18 13.16 -14.70 11.36
C ASN A 18 12.83 -13.42 10.59
N VAL A 19 12.92 -13.49 9.26
CA VAL A 19 12.09 -12.71 8.36
C VAL A 19 10.68 -13.27 8.53
N GLN A 20 10.15 -13.11 9.75
CA GLN A 20 8.73 -12.98 9.93
C GLN A 20 8.49 -11.55 9.47
N GLU A 21 8.44 -11.38 8.15
CA GLU A 21 7.84 -10.21 7.54
C GLU A 21 6.52 -10.04 8.28
N THR A 22 6.48 -9.03 9.13
CA THR A 22 5.26 -8.58 9.75
C THR A 22 4.49 -7.89 8.64
N VAL A 23 4.01 -8.69 7.67
CA VAL A 23 2.91 -8.35 6.78
C VAL A 23 1.76 -8.14 7.71
N LEU A 24 1.63 -6.89 8.12
CA LEU A 24 0.75 -6.45 9.15
C LEU A 24 -0.63 -6.38 8.49
N ARG A 25 -1.19 -7.58 8.26
CA ARG A 25 -2.47 -7.88 7.62
C ARG A 25 -3.50 -6.89 8.14
N TYR A 26 -4.11 -6.15 7.23
CA TYR A 26 -5.29 -5.36 7.55
C TYR A 26 -6.30 -6.28 8.24
N SER A 27 -6.81 -5.85 9.39
CA SER A 27 -7.82 -6.60 10.11
C SER A 27 -9.03 -6.83 9.19
N SER A 28 -9.24 -8.09 8.80
CA SER A 28 -10.55 -8.68 8.51
C SER A 28 -11.39 -8.05 7.40
N GLY A 29 -10.89 -8.00 6.15
CA GLY A 29 -11.72 -7.81 4.96
C GLY A 29 -12.60 -6.55 4.95
N LYS A 30 -12.24 -5.51 5.71
CA LYS A 30 -12.96 -4.23 5.74
C LYS A 30 -12.23 -3.24 4.83
N CYS A 31 -13.00 -2.38 4.17
CA CYS A 31 -12.44 -1.30 3.38
C CYS A 31 -11.56 -0.38 4.25
N PRO A 32 -10.48 0.18 3.67
CA PRO A 32 -9.64 1.13 4.38
C PRO A 32 -10.46 2.36 4.79
N ARG A 33 -10.30 2.81 6.04
CA ARG A 33 -10.99 4.00 6.57
C ARG A 33 -10.15 5.25 6.29
N ILE A 34 -10.05 5.62 5.02
CA ILE A 34 -9.35 6.84 4.61
C ILE A 34 -10.35 8.00 4.64
N ARG A 35 -10.04 9.05 5.40
CA ARG A 35 -10.79 10.31 5.35
C ARG A 35 -10.03 11.25 4.41
N GLU A 36 -10.46 11.30 3.16
CA GLU A 36 -9.81 12.09 2.12
C GLU A 36 -10.48 13.47 2.00
N GLN A 37 -9.67 14.53 1.98
CA GLN A 37 -10.10 15.81 1.43
C GLN A 37 -9.83 15.75 -0.07
N CYS A 38 -10.91 15.69 -0.85
CA CYS A 38 -10.86 15.50 -2.29
C CYS A 38 -10.82 16.84 -3.00
N GLU A 39 -9.81 17.08 -3.83
CA GLU A 39 -9.81 18.24 -4.74
C GLU A 39 -10.83 18.01 -5.87
N PHE A 40 -10.95 16.77 -6.34
CA PHE A 40 -11.92 16.38 -7.34
C PHE A 40 -12.47 14.98 -7.04
N LYS A 41 -13.77 14.79 -7.32
CA LYS A 41 -14.41 13.48 -7.20
C LYS A 41 -14.05 12.61 -8.40
N GLU A 42 -13.56 11.40 -8.17
CA GLU A 42 -13.33 10.43 -9.23
C GLU A 42 -14.62 9.71 -9.63
N ARG A 43 -14.64 9.16 -10.85
CA ARG A 43 -15.75 8.33 -11.31
C ARG A 43 -15.83 7.06 -10.46
N ASP A 44 -17.02 6.76 -9.96
CA ASP A 44 -17.31 5.50 -9.29
C ASP A 44 -17.28 4.34 -10.30
N LEU A 45 -16.40 3.35 -10.07
CA LEU A 45 -16.29 2.13 -10.86
C LEU A 45 -17.27 1.04 -10.40
N CYS A 46 -17.74 1.14 -9.15
CA CYS A 46 -18.67 0.20 -8.55
C CYS A 46 -19.60 0.93 -7.56
N ALA A 47 -20.77 0.37 -7.34
CA ALA A 47 -21.70 0.76 -6.28
C ALA A 47 -21.75 -0.30 -5.16
N LYS A 48 -21.51 -1.57 -5.48
CA LYS A 48 -21.55 -2.71 -4.54
C LYS A 48 -20.50 -3.76 -4.85
N ASN A 49 -20.18 -4.59 -3.86
CA ASN A 49 -19.15 -5.64 -3.98
C ASN A 49 -19.43 -6.63 -5.13
N SER A 50 -20.70 -6.93 -5.42
CA SER A 50 -21.06 -7.89 -6.48
C SER A 50 -20.71 -7.42 -7.90
N GLN A 51 -20.35 -6.15 -8.09
CA GLN A 51 -19.87 -5.63 -9.39
C GLN A 51 -18.35 -5.82 -9.56
N CYS A 52 -17.67 -6.22 -8.49
CA CYS A 52 -16.23 -6.44 -8.48
C CYS A 52 -15.92 -7.93 -8.67
N GLN A 53 -15.00 -8.23 -9.58
CA GLN A 53 -14.51 -9.60 -9.82
C GLN A 53 -13.53 -10.03 -8.70
N ASP A 54 -13.20 -11.32 -8.63
CA ASP A 54 -12.15 -11.88 -7.76
C ASP A 54 -12.34 -11.60 -6.26
N ASN A 55 -13.58 -11.61 -5.76
CA ASN A 55 -13.91 -11.29 -4.36
C ASN A 55 -13.44 -9.90 -3.89
N LYS A 56 -13.12 -9.00 -4.83
CA LYS A 56 -12.78 -7.61 -4.54
C LYS A 56 -13.97 -6.89 -3.89
N LYS A 57 -13.67 -5.88 -3.08
CA LYS A 57 -14.70 -5.08 -2.40
C LYS A 57 -14.83 -3.71 -3.02
N CYS A 58 -16.06 -3.23 -3.07
CA CYS A 58 -16.36 -1.90 -3.57
C CYS A 58 -16.18 -0.86 -2.45
N CYS A 59 -14.99 -0.28 -2.37
CA CYS A 59 -14.56 0.63 -1.32
C CYS A 59 -14.46 2.07 -1.83
N VAL A 60 -14.62 3.05 -0.93
CA VAL A 60 -14.27 4.44 -1.23
C VAL A 60 -12.75 4.56 -1.14
N PHE A 61 -12.11 4.95 -2.25
CA PHE A 61 -10.66 5.06 -2.39
C PHE A 61 -10.27 6.05 -3.49
N SER A 62 -9.31 6.94 -3.22
CA SER A 62 -8.94 8.06 -4.11
C SER A 62 -10.15 8.85 -4.60
N CYS A 63 -11.07 9.19 -3.69
CA CYS A 63 -12.25 10.01 -3.93
C CYS A 63 -13.28 9.47 -4.93
N GLY A 64 -13.31 8.15 -5.11
CA GLY A 64 -14.36 7.43 -5.84
C GLY A 64 -14.54 6.03 -5.28
N ARG A 65 -15.57 5.32 -5.72
CA ARG A 65 -15.77 3.91 -5.39
C ARG A 65 -15.01 3.03 -6.36
N LYS A 66 -14.08 2.23 -5.84
CA LYS A 66 -13.22 1.33 -6.64
C LYS A 66 -13.32 -0.11 -6.13
N CYS A 67 -13.09 -1.06 -7.03
CA CYS A 67 -12.96 -2.46 -6.69
C CYS A 67 -11.55 -2.73 -6.18
N LEU A 68 -11.40 -2.92 -4.88
CA LEU A 68 -10.11 -3.16 -4.23
C LEU A 68 -9.95 -4.62 -3.87
N ASP A 69 -8.77 -5.16 -4.15
CA ASP A 69 -8.29 -6.36 -3.47
C ASP A 69 -7.75 -5.92 -2.10
N LEU A 70 -8.35 -6.44 -1.02
CA LEU A 70 -7.95 -6.10 0.34
C LEU A 70 -6.71 -6.86 0.83
N GLN A 71 -6.18 -7.77 0.00
CA GLN A 71 -4.94 -8.50 0.25
C GLN A 71 -3.74 -7.90 -0.50
N GLU A 72 -3.98 -7.03 -1.50
CA GLU A 72 -2.94 -6.37 -2.28
C GLU A 72 -2.19 -5.34 -1.41
N ASP A 73 -0.87 -5.46 -1.35
CA ASP A 73 -0.02 -4.43 -0.75
C ASP A 73 0.15 -3.27 -1.74
N VAL A 74 -0.82 -2.35 -1.70
CA VAL A 74 -0.84 -1.13 -2.52
C VAL A 74 0.47 -0.33 -2.40
N CYS A 75 1.11 -0.30 -1.23
CA CYS A 75 2.31 0.49 -1.01
C CYS A 75 3.56 -0.14 -1.66
N SER A 76 3.49 -1.42 -2.03
CA SER A 76 4.58 -2.10 -2.74
C SER A 76 4.48 -2.03 -4.27
N LEU A 77 3.34 -1.56 -4.79
CA LEU A 77 3.11 -1.44 -6.24
C LEU A 77 3.93 -0.29 -6.85
N PRO A 78 4.32 -0.37 -8.13
CA PRO A 78 4.99 0.73 -8.81
C PRO A 78 4.01 1.87 -9.12
N LYS A 79 4.51 3.09 -9.37
CA LYS A 79 3.71 4.11 -10.06
C LYS A 79 3.30 3.62 -11.44
N GLU A 80 2.07 3.93 -11.83
CA GLU A 80 1.53 3.52 -13.13
C GLU A 80 0.72 4.65 -13.76
N THR A 81 1.24 5.19 -14.86
CA THR A 81 0.57 6.25 -15.64
C THR A 81 -0.76 5.76 -16.20
N GLY A 82 -0.84 4.49 -16.59
CA GLY A 82 -2.00 3.92 -17.29
C GLY A 82 -2.09 4.36 -18.75
N LEU A 83 -3.17 3.95 -19.43
CA LEU A 83 -3.28 4.04 -20.90
C LEU A 83 -3.88 5.36 -21.42
N CYS A 84 -4.54 6.12 -20.55
CA CYS A 84 -5.14 7.39 -20.95
C CYS A 84 -4.08 8.51 -21.01
N MET A 85 -4.36 9.58 -21.77
CA MET A 85 -3.39 10.65 -22.07
C MET A 85 -3.65 11.97 -21.32
N ALA A 86 -4.48 11.96 -20.27
CA ALA A 86 -4.63 13.14 -19.42
C ALA A 86 -3.39 13.32 -18.52
N ALA A 87 -3.24 14.49 -17.89
CA ALA A 87 -2.10 14.81 -17.05
C ALA A 87 -2.53 15.18 -15.63
N PHE A 88 -2.92 14.17 -14.83
CA PHE A 88 -3.27 14.39 -13.43
C PHE A 88 -2.03 14.28 -12.55
N ARG A 89 -1.70 15.34 -11.81
CA ARG A 89 -0.69 15.26 -10.74
C ARG A 89 -1.24 14.39 -9.62
N ARG A 90 -0.52 13.33 -9.26
CA ARG A 90 -0.87 12.37 -8.21
C ARG A 90 0.32 12.07 -7.34
N TRP A 91 0.07 11.49 -6.18
CA TRP A 91 1.07 11.01 -5.25
C TRP A 91 1.12 9.49 -5.29
N TRP A 92 2.31 8.91 -5.34
CA TRP A 92 2.53 7.48 -5.16
C TRP A 92 3.56 7.28 -4.05
N TYR A 93 3.48 6.14 -3.37
CA TYR A 93 4.45 5.75 -2.36
C TYR A 93 5.63 5.06 -3.03
N ASN A 94 6.81 5.64 -2.86
CA ASN A 94 8.07 5.06 -3.26
C ASN A 94 8.67 4.31 -2.07
N LYS A 95 8.67 2.98 -2.15
CA LYS A 95 9.19 2.11 -1.09
C LYS A 95 10.71 2.13 -0.97
N GLU A 96 11.43 2.51 -2.02
CA GLU A 96 12.90 2.51 -2.03
C GLU A 96 13.47 3.60 -1.11
N ASN A 97 12.80 4.76 -1.07
CA ASN A 97 13.19 5.91 -0.26
C ASN A 97 12.21 6.20 0.89
N ASN A 98 11.16 5.39 1.04
CA ASN A 98 10.07 5.59 2.00
C ASN A 98 9.42 6.97 1.92
N THR A 99 9.24 7.52 0.71
CA THR A 99 8.58 8.82 0.48
C THR A 99 7.29 8.70 -0.33
N CYS A 100 6.50 9.76 -0.28
CA CYS A 100 5.38 9.94 -1.19
C CYS A 100 5.81 10.99 -2.20
N ASP A 101 5.94 10.59 -3.47
CA ASP A 101 6.47 11.41 -4.56
C ASP A 101 5.37 11.69 -5.58
N ILE A 102 5.54 12.77 -6.35
CA ILE A 102 4.58 13.14 -7.39
C ILE A 102 4.85 12.31 -8.65
N PHE A 103 3.78 11.89 -9.33
CA PHE A 103 3.83 11.37 -10.69
C PHE A 103 2.65 11.88 -11.51
N ILE A 104 2.68 11.65 -12.82
CA ILE A 104 1.59 11.99 -13.73
C ILE A 104 0.76 10.73 -14.01
N TYR A 105 -0.52 10.80 -13.67
CA TYR A 105 -1.50 9.76 -13.97
C TYR A 105 -2.31 10.14 -15.22
N GLY A 106 -2.42 9.18 -16.13
CA GLY A 106 -3.13 9.28 -17.40
C GLY A 106 -4.65 9.40 -17.27
N GLY A 107 -5.22 9.04 -16.12
CA GLY A 107 -6.65 9.13 -15.84
C GLY A 107 -7.44 7.83 -15.95
N CYS A 108 -6.83 6.74 -16.43
CA CYS A 108 -7.46 5.42 -16.44
C CYS A 108 -6.42 4.29 -16.39
N GLN A 109 -6.86 3.09 -16.01
CA GLN A 109 -6.06 1.85 -16.06
C GLN A 109 -4.66 1.98 -15.43
N GLY A 110 -4.59 2.55 -14.23
CA GLY A 110 -3.40 2.44 -13.39
C GLY A 110 -3.74 1.62 -12.14
N ASN A 111 -2.77 1.39 -11.27
CA ASN A 111 -2.99 0.71 -10.00
C ASN A 111 -3.35 1.66 -8.84
N ASN A 112 -3.50 1.08 -7.65
CA ASN A 112 -3.98 1.76 -6.45
C ASN A 112 -2.90 2.56 -5.71
N ASN A 113 -1.62 2.47 -6.09
CA ASN A 113 -0.57 3.34 -5.54
C ASN A 113 -0.63 4.73 -6.19
N ASN A 114 -1.79 5.38 -6.00
CA ASN A 114 -2.21 6.59 -6.69
C ASN A 114 -3.18 7.37 -5.81
N PHE A 115 -2.67 8.39 -5.14
CA PHE A 115 -3.37 9.20 -4.15
C PHE A 115 -3.49 10.65 -4.63
N GLN A 116 -4.59 11.33 -4.27
CA GLN A 116 -4.78 12.74 -4.67
C GLN A 116 -3.87 13.71 -3.90
N THR A 117 -3.53 13.40 -2.65
CA THR A 117 -2.70 14.28 -1.81
C THR A 117 -1.57 13.52 -1.14
N LYS A 118 -0.48 14.24 -0.84
CA LYS A 118 0.67 13.72 -0.10
C LYS A 118 0.25 13.13 1.25
N SER A 119 -0.62 13.85 1.96
CA SER A 119 -1.09 13.44 3.29
C SER A 119 -1.83 12.10 3.25
N ILE A 120 -2.64 11.86 2.21
CA ILE A 120 -3.34 10.59 2.04
C ILE A 120 -2.33 9.46 1.82
N CYS A 121 -1.43 9.64 0.85
CA CYS A 121 -0.35 8.67 0.58
C CYS A 121 0.44 8.33 1.85
N GLN A 122 0.84 9.35 2.62
CA GLN A 122 1.59 9.16 3.86
C GLN A 122 0.76 8.44 4.92
N SER A 123 -0.50 8.84 5.12
CA SER A 123 -1.38 8.22 6.12
C SER A 123 -1.68 6.75 5.82
N PHE A 124 -1.69 6.40 4.54
CA PHE A 124 -1.98 5.06 4.03
C PHE A 124 -0.74 4.17 4.07
N CYS A 125 0.40 4.65 3.55
CA CYS A 125 1.61 3.83 3.41
C CYS A 125 2.67 4.03 4.50
N LYS A 126 2.80 5.22 5.09
CA LYS A 126 3.81 5.48 6.14
C LYS A 126 3.38 5.03 7.53
N ARG A 127 2.16 4.52 7.72
CA ARG A 127 1.74 4.01 9.02
C ARG A 127 2.01 2.51 9.15
N LYS A 128 3.21 2.21 9.66
CA LYS A 128 3.45 1.18 10.69
C LYS A 128 4.83 1.21 11.38
N ASP A 129 5.50 2.37 11.43
CA ASP A 129 6.76 2.50 12.20
C ASP A 129 6.60 3.21 13.56
N LEU A 130 5.40 3.67 13.92
CA LEU A 130 5.19 4.48 15.14
C LEU A 130 4.77 3.70 16.40
N PHE A 131 4.78 2.36 16.37
CA PHE A 131 4.57 1.51 17.57
C PHE A 131 5.67 0.47 17.79
N SER A 132 6.82 0.62 17.12
CA SER A 132 7.99 -0.25 17.30
C SER A 132 9.09 0.38 18.17
N GLN A 133 8.79 1.49 18.87
CA GLN A 133 9.65 2.07 19.89
C GLN A 133 8.78 2.38 21.13
N GLY A 134 8.77 1.44 22.07
CA GLY A 134 8.06 1.50 23.33
C GLY A 134 8.12 0.16 24.04
#